data_AF-A0A2H5RN13-F1
#
_entry.id   AF-A0A2H5RN13-F1
#
_cell.length_a   1.000
_cell.length_b   1.000
_cell.length_c   1.000
_cell.angle_alpha   90.00
_cell.angle_beta   90.00
_cell.angle_gamma   90.00
#
_symmetry.space_group_name_H-M   'P 1'
#
loop_
_entity.id
_entity.type
_entity.pdbx_description
1 polymer ?
#
loop_
_entity_poly.entity_id
_entity_poly.type
_entity_poly.pdbx_seq_one_letter_code
_entity_poly.pdbx_strand_id
1 'polypeptide(L)'
;MHATNSNLFGAYANILISLALGEISHEDEFFIQQCKKMPFSTPKIIKREDNQLDEGLLDLFQFEDVILVLEPGTYTTMVLMEMDNRNIVIIGIGKVTIKNSDINVFRGSDSNLVLYNIYVECTRGYSLYMETSQVFVDNCWFIKCFGPVPPICIDGRKAKLFMNKCVVANIKNAGGILADIDSIAYIKDCKLYNIGVTDVKYIFK
;
A
#
# COMPACT_ATOMS: atom_id res chain seq x y z
N MET A 1 -20.74 1.51 14.92
CA MET A 1 -19.43 1.20 14.34
C MET A 1 -19.05 2.41 13.50
N HIS A 2 -18.33 3.36 14.10
CA HIS A 2 -18.10 4.69 13.52
C HIS A 2 -17.30 4.57 12.23
N ALA A 3 -17.71 5.32 11.21
CA ALA A 3 -16.93 5.59 10.02
C ALA A 3 -15.48 5.90 10.43
N THR A 4 -14.57 4.97 10.17
CA THR A 4 -13.14 5.23 10.22
C THR A 4 -12.89 6.39 9.27
N ASN A 5 -12.68 7.57 9.85
CA ASN A 5 -12.54 8.82 9.11
C ASN A 5 -11.49 8.60 8.02
N SER A 6 -11.84 8.87 6.77
CA SER A 6 -10.93 8.87 5.62
C SER A 6 -9.73 9.83 5.77
N ASN A 7 -9.65 10.55 6.89
CA ASN A 7 -8.53 11.41 7.27
C ASN A 7 -7.53 10.73 8.23
N LEU A 8 -7.80 9.53 8.74
CA LEU A 8 -6.92 8.87 9.72
C LEU A 8 -5.60 8.43 9.08
N PHE A 9 -5.65 7.74 7.93
CA PHE A 9 -4.44 7.28 7.22
C PHE A 9 -3.67 8.44 6.62
N GLY A 10 -4.36 9.44 6.04
CA GLY A 10 -3.73 10.67 5.59
C GLY A 10 -3.03 11.43 6.72
N ALA A 11 -3.67 11.58 7.89
CA ALA A 11 -3.04 12.22 9.04
C ALA A 11 -1.83 11.41 9.56
N TYR A 12 -1.93 10.08 9.59
CA TYR A 12 -0.82 9.19 9.95
C TYR A 12 0.35 9.31 8.96
N ALA A 13 0.09 9.29 7.65
CA ALA A 13 1.15 9.47 6.66
C ALA A 13 1.79 10.86 6.76
N ASN A 14 1.00 11.92 6.89
CA ASN A 14 1.51 13.29 7.01
C ASN A 14 2.39 13.48 8.25
N ILE A 15 2.03 12.85 9.37
CA ILE A 15 2.88 12.96 10.57
C ILE A 15 4.19 12.18 10.41
N LEU A 16 4.17 11.04 9.72
CA LEU A 16 5.39 10.30 9.38
C LEU A 16 6.29 11.07 8.40
N ILE A 17 5.71 11.80 7.44
CA ILE A 17 6.44 12.71 6.55
C ILE A 17 7.13 13.80 7.38
N SER A 18 6.37 14.48 8.24
CA SER A 18 6.91 15.57 9.07
C SER A 18 8.09 15.08 9.92
N LEU A 19 7.97 13.86 10.47
CA LEU A 19 9.04 13.23 11.25
C LEU A 19 10.26 12.90 10.38
N ALA A 20 10.07 12.34 9.19
CA ALA A 20 11.15 12.03 8.26
C ALA A 20 11.87 13.29 7.73
N LEU A 21 11.18 14.43 7.68
CA LEU A 21 11.74 15.73 7.34
C LEU A 21 12.44 16.43 8.52
N GLY A 22 12.35 15.87 9.74
CA GLY A 22 12.94 16.45 10.95
C GLY A 22 12.16 17.65 11.49
N GLU A 23 10.92 17.85 11.07
CA GLU A 23 10.05 18.95 11.52
C GLU A 23 9.46 18.70 12.90
N ILE A 24 9.38 17.43 13.30
CA ILE A 24 8.86 16.95 14.59
C ILE A 24 9.75 15.83 15.12
N SER A 25 9.55 15.47 16.39
CA SER A 25 10.25 14.36 17.05
C SER A 25 9.33 13.19 17.38
N HIS A 26 9.92 12.03 17.70
CA HIS A 26 9.17 10.87 18.22
C HIS A 26 8.54 11.13 19.60
N GLU A 27 9.02 12.14 20.33
CA GLU A 27 8.55 12.49 21.68
C GLU A 27 7.35 13.45 21.64
N ASP A 28 7.06 14.01 20.47
CA ASP A 28 5.99 14.98 20.32
C ASP A 28 4.63 14.33 20.60
N GLU A 29 3.85 14.94 21.49
CA GLU A 29 2.58 14.37 21.94
C GLU A 29 1.61 14.12 20.78
N PHE A 30 1.57 15.05 19.82
CA PHE A 30 0.73 14.91 18.63
C PHE A 30 1.14 13.72 17.76
N PHE A 31 2.45 13.47 17.60
CA PHE A 31 2.96 12.29 16.91
C PHE A 31 2.49 11.00 17.58
N ILE A 32 2.72 10.89 18.89
CA ILE A 32 2.33 9.73 19.70
C ILE A 32 0.82 9.47 19.59
N GLN A 33 0.01 10.53 19.65
CA GLN A 33 -1.44 10.43 19.54
C GLN A 33 -1.91 9.94 18.16
N GLN A 34 -1.26 10.34 17.07
CA GLN A 34 -1.62 9.83 15.74
C GLN A 34 -1.22 8.36 15.58
N CYS A 35 -0.02 7.98 16.02
CA CYS A 35 0.47 6.59 15.95
C CYS A 35 -0.43 5.64 16.75
N LYS A 36 -0.91 6.03 17.94
CA LYS A 36 -1.84 5.24 18.77
C LYS A 36 -3.20 4.96 18.13
N LYS A 37 -3.59 5.70 17.08
CA LYS A 37 -4.84 5.48 16.37
C LYS A 37 -4.74 4.36 15.34
N MET A 38 -3.54 3.94 14.99
CA MET A 38 -3.33 2.80 14.10
C MET A 38 -3.56 1.49 14.85
N PRO A 39 -4.12 0.45 14.19
CA PRO A 39 -4.39 -0.84 14.84
C PRO A 39 -3.14 -1.73 14.99
N PHE A 40 -1.95 -1.20 14.70
CA PHE A 40 -0.67 -1.88 14.80
C PHE A 40 0.40 -0.90 15.28
N SER A 41 1.52 -1.44 15.77
CA SER A 41 2.64 -0.63 16.25
C SER A 41 3.35 0.05 15.08
N THR A 42 3.50 1.38 15.16
CA THR A 42 4.31 2.14 14.19
C THR A 42 5.78 1.66 14.22
N PRO A 43 6.38 1.36 13.06
CA PRO A 43 7.80 1.03 12.99
C PRO A 43 8.68 2.14 13.56
N LYS A 44 9.81 1.76 14.17
CA LYS A 44 10.77 2.74 14.72
C LYS A 44 11.80 3.19 13.71
N ILE A 45 12.11 2.35 12.73
CA ILE A 45 13.12 2.63 11.72
C ILE A 45 12.46 3.46 10.62
N ILE A 46 13.00 4.66 10.39
CA ILE A 46 12.57 5.55 9.31
C ILE A 46 13.73 5.71 8.34
N LYS A 47 13.44 5.49 7.07
CA LYS A 47 14.37 5.62 5.96
C LYS A 47 13.76 6.57 4.94
N ARG A 48 14.58 7.52 4.50
CA ARG A 48 14.25 8.45 3.42
C ARG A 48 15.15 8.12 2.25
N GLU A 49 14.55 7.71 1.14
CA GLU A 49 15.28 7.29 -0.06
C GLU A 49 15.17 8.37 -1.12
N ASP A 50 16.32 8.92 -1.54
CA ASP A 50 16.39 9.89 -2.62
C ASP A 50 16.77 9.20 -3.94
N ASN A 51 15.96 9.43 -4.98
CA ASN A 51 16.21 8.84 -6.28
C ASN A 51 17.00 9.81 -7.18
N GLN A 52 18.27 10.07 -6.83
CA GLN A 52 19.12 11.00 -7.58
C GLN A 52 19.46 10.53 -9.01
N LEU A 53 19.15 9.28 -9.37
CA LEU A 53 19.60 8.63 -10.61
C LEU A 53 18.46 8.19 -11.55
N ASP A 54 17.25 8.76 -11.39
CA ASP A 54 16.03 8.49 -12.17
C ASP A 54 15.49 7.03 -12.14
N GLU A 55 16.26 6.04 -11.70
CA GLU A 55 15.84 4.65 -11.45
C GLU A 55 16.56 4.02 -10.24
N GLY A 56 16.02 4.21 -9.02
CA GLY A 56 16.55 3.62 -7.79
C GLY A 56 16.07 2.18 -7.58
N LEU A 57 16.95 1.30 -7.07
CA LEU A 57 16.55 -0.06 -6.69
C LEU A 57 15.90 -0.04 -5.30
N LEU A 58 14.67 -0.54 -5.17
CA LEU A 58 13.99 -0.65 -3.88
C LEU A 58 13.96 -2.12 -3.43
N ASP A 59 14.77 -2.44 -2.42
CA ASP A 59 14.86 -3.78 -1.82
C ASP A 59 14.38 -3.75 -0.36
N LEU A 60 13.19 -4.34 -0.13
CA LEU A 60 12.56 -4.39 1.20
C LEU A 60 13.00 -5.59 2.03
N PHE A 61 13.72 -6.57 1.45
CA PHE A 61 14.21 -7.72 2.23
C PHE A 61 15.18 -7.31 3.33
N GLN A 62 15.83 -6.16 3.17
CA GLN A 62 16.82 -5.64 4.10
C GLN A 62 16.21 -5.13 5.43
N PHE A 63 14.88 -5.05 5.54
CA PHE A 63 14.22 -4.39 6.65
C PHE A 63 13.08 -5.21 7.26
N GLU A 64 13.10 -5.43 8.57
CA GLU A 64 12.02 -6.10 9.31
C GLU A 64 10.80 -5.18 9.43
N ASP A 65 10.82 -4.18 10.31
CA ASP A 65 9.76 -3.18 10.45
C ASP A 65 10.30 -1.81 10.04
N VAL A 66 9.73 -1.18 9.01
CA VAL A 66 10.27 0.07 8.44
C VAL A 66 9.20 1.04 7.94
N ILE A 67 9.48 2.33 8.11
CA ILE A 67 8.82 3.42 7.40
C ILE A 67 9.77 3.92 6.30
N LEU A 68 9.33 3.81 5.06
CA LEU A 68 10.03 4.28 3.87
C LEU A 68 9.34 5.50 3.32
N VAL A 69 10.06 6.61 3.30
CA VAL A 69 9.64 7.87 2.71
C VAL A 69 10.42 8.06 1.41
N LEU A 70 9.71 8.02 0.30
CA LEU A 70 10.27 8.06 -1.04
C LEU A 70 10.13 9.48 -1.60
N GLU A 71 11.24 10.06 -2.03
CA GLU A 71 11.25 11.31 -2.80
C GLU A 71 10.67 11.10 -4.22
N PRO A 72 10.31 12.19 -4.94
CA PRO A 72 9.84 12.07 -6.31
C PRO A 72 10.81 11.30 -7.20
N GLY A 73 10.30 10.33 -7.96
CA GLY A 73 11.12 9.50 -8.84
C GLY A 73 10.48 8.17 -9.20
N THR A 74 11.21 7.38 -9.98
CA THR A 74 10.83 6.00 -10.33
C THR A 74 11.73 4.99 -9.64
N TYR A 75 11.16 4.13 -8.83
CA TYR A 75 11.85 3.06 -8.12
C TYR A 75 11.54 1.74 -8.79
N THR A 76 12.57 0.99 -9.14
CA THR A 76 12.41 -0.34 -9.73
C THR A 76 12.69 -1.39 -8.67
N THR A 77 11.82 -2.37 -8.56
CA THR A 77 12.09 -3.58 -7.80
C THR A 77 12.33 -4.73 -8.77
N MET A 78 13.46 -5.42 -8.58
CA MET A 78 13.85 -6.59 -9.37
C MET A 78 13.42 -7.91 -8.75
N VAL A 79 12.99 -7.91 -7.49
CA VAL A 79 12.59 -9.11 -6.73
C VAL A 79 11.28 -8.83 -6.02
N LEU A 80 10.39 -9.82 -5.99
CA LEU A 80 9.18 -9.81 -5.16
C LEU A 80 9.44 -9.21 -3.77
N MET A 81 8.71 -8.15 -3.36
CA MET A 81 8.84 -7.64 -2.00
C MET A 81 8.04 -8.52 -1.04
N GLU A 82 8.71 -9.45 -0.36
CA GLU A 82 8.10 -10.35 0.63
C GLU A 82 8.18 -9.75 2.03
N MET A 83 7.02 -9.66 2.69
CA MET A 83 6.84 -8.87 3.91
C MET A 83 6.36 -9.69 5.11
N ASP A 84 6.48 -11.02 5.09
CA ASP A 84 5.87 -11.89 6.09
C ASP A 84 6.20 -11.50 7.54
N ASN A 85 5.16 -11.39 8.37
CA ASN A 85 5.22 -10.97 9.78
C ASN A 85 5.83 -9.58 10.02
N ARG A 86 5.60 -8.62 9.13
CA ARG A 86 6.19 -7.26 9.22
C ARG A 86 5.16 -6.14 9.31
N ASN A 87 5.58 -5.02 9.88
CA ASN A 87 4.90 -3.73 9.81
C ASN A 87 5.66 -2.81 8.85
N ILE A 88 5.12 -2.62 7.65
CA ILE A 88 5.75 -1.81 6.61
C ILE A 88 4.89 -0.59 6.29
N VAL A 89 5.51 0.58 6.23
CA VAL A 89 4.86 1.82 5.80
C VAL A 89 5.65 2.42 4.64
N ILE A 90 5.00 2.64 3.50
CA ILE A 90 5.61 3.22 2.30
C ILE A 90 4.84 4.48 1.91
N ILE A 91 5.56 5.59 1.83
CA ILE A 91 5.00 6.93 1.64
C ILE A 91 5.74 7.59 0.49
N GLY A 92 5.02 8.02 -0.55
CA GLY A 92 5.56 8.89 -1.58
C GLY A 92 5.39 10.37 -1.25
N ILE A 93 6.46 11.16 -1.37
CA ILE A 93 6.41 12.63 -1.39
C ILE A 93 6.41 13.07 -2.85
N GLY A 94 5.37 13.79 -3.28
CA GLY A 94 5.22 14.19 -4.67
C GLY A 94 4.89 12.99 -5.59
N LYS A 95 5.51 12.94 -6.78
CA LYS A 95 5.23 11.90 -7.78
C LYS A 95 6.22 10.74 -7.63
N VAL A 96 5.75 9.66 -7.01
CA VAL A 96 6.53 8.43 -6.81
C VAL A 96 5.93 7.29 -7.60
N THR A 97 6.75 6.65 -8.43
CA THR A 97 6.39 5.46 -9.19
C THR A 97 7.20 4.26 -8.68
N ILE A 98 6.56 3.14 -8.39
CA ILE A 98 7.21 1.86 -8.11
C ILE A 98 6.90 0.91 -9.26
N LYS A 99 7.93 0.46 -9.97
CA LYS A 99 7.83 -0.49 -11.09
C LYS A 99 8.34 -1.86 -10.67
N ASN A 100 7.61 -2.90 -11.08
CA ASN A 100 8.08 -4.27 -10.98
C ASN A 100 7.85 -5.01 -12.30
N SER A 101 8.87 -5.76 -12.73
CA SER A 101 8.80 -6.63 -13.91
C SER A 101 8.54 -8.11 -13.58
N ASP A 102 8.45 -8.45 -12.29
CA ASP A 102 8.25 -9.81 -11.79
C ASP A 102 6.76 -10.09 -11.48
N ILE A 103 6.46 -11.19 -10.79
CA ILE A 103 5.11 -11.71 -10.57
C ILE A 103 4.28 -10.81 -9.65
N ASN A 104 4.80 -10.31 -8.52
CA ASN A 104 4.07 -9.34 -7.70
C ASN A 104 4.99 -8.21 -7.23
N VAL A 105 4.42 -7.02 -6.98
CA VAL A 105 5.17 -5.91 -6.37
C VAL A 105 5.25 -6.12 -4.86
N PHE A 106 4.10 -6.13 -4.18
CA PHE A 106 3.98 -6.34 -2.74
C PHE A 106 3.35 -7.69 -2.42
N ARG A 107 4.02 -8.48 -1.58
CA ARG A 107 3.51 -9.76 -1.07
C ARG A 107 3.79 -9.93 0.41
N GLY A 108 2.83 -10.47 1.16
CA GLY A 108 3.12 -10.89 2.54
C GLY A 108 1.95 -11.58 3.22
N SER A 109 2.27 -12.23 4.33
CA SER A 109 1.32 -12.90 5.23
C SER A 109 1.45 -12.37 6.67
N ASP A 110 0.36 -12.41 7.44
CA ASP A 110 0.31 -12.01 8.86
C ASP A 110 0.98 -10.64 9.15
N SER A 111 0.78 -9.68 8.26
CA SER A 111 1.51 -8.40 8.23
C SER A 111 0.59 -7.17 8.29
N ASN A 112 1.18 -6.01 8.53
CA ASN A 112 0.51 -4.72 8.39
C ASN A 112 1.24 -3.86 7.34
N LEU A 113 0.50 -3.43 6.32
CA LEU A 113 1.05 -2.62 5.22
C LEU A 113 0.30 -1.30 5.10
N VAL A 114 1.03 -0.18 5.05
CA VAL A 114 0.50 1.13 4.68
C VAL A 114 1.15 1.60 3.39
N LEU A 115 0.33 1.95 2.39
CA LEU A 115 0.76 2.57 1.15
C LEU A 115 0.11 3.95 1.02
N TYR A 116 0.91 4.99 0.82
CA TYR A 116 0.42 6.37 0.72
C TYR A 116 1.05 7.12 -0.45
N ASN A 117 0.21 7.71 -1.30
CA ASN A 117 0.63 8.61 -2.39
C ASN A 117 1.70 8.00 -3.32
N ILE A 118 1.49 6.75 -3.75
CA ILE A 118 2.37 6.06 -4.71
C ILE A 118 1.60 5.59 -5.94
N TYR A 119 2.31 5.55 -7.06
CA TYR A 119 1.86 4.96 -8.30
C TYR A 119 2.62 3.65 -8.53
N VAL A 120 1.90 2.55 -8.73
CA VAL A 120 2.45 1.20 -8.80
C VAL A 120 2.20 0.65 -10.19
N GLU A 121 3.26 0.34 -10.91
CA GLU A 121 3.21 -0.35 -12.19
C GLU A 121 3.70 -1.79 -12.05
N CYS A 122 2.89 -2.72 -12.53
CA CYS A 122 3.26 -4.13 -12.57
C CYS A 122 2.89 -4.76 -13.90
N THR A 123 3.73 -5.67 -14.39
CA THR A 123 3.54 -6.35 -15.67
C THR A 123 2.95 -7.75 -15.54
N ARG A 124 3.11 -8.43 -14.39
CA ARG A 124 2.62 -9.80 -14.14
C ARG A 124 1.91 -9.87 -12.77
N GLY A 125 1.31 -11.02 -12.44
CA GLY A 125 0.60 -11.30 -11.17
C GLY A 125 -0.15 -10.12 -10.50
N TYR A 126 0.05 -9.87 -9.22
CA TYR A 126 -0.66 -8.84 -8.46
C TYR A 126 0.27 -7.67 -8.13
N SER A 127 -0.20 -6.43 -8.26
CA SER A 127 0.50 -5.29 -7.66
C SER A 127 0.54 -5.43 -6.13
N LEU A 128 -0.51 -5.97 -5.53
CA LEU A 128 -0.61 -6.22 -4.10
C LEU A 128 -1.27 -7.58 -3.85
N TYR A 129 -0.59 -8.48 -3.15
CA TYR A 129 -1.12 -9.77 -2.73
C TYR A 129 -0.85 -9.99 -1.24
N MET A 130 -1.88 -9.96 -0.39
CA MET A 130 -1.70 -10.02 1.07
C MET A 130 -2.59 -11.09 1.71
N GLU A 131 -1.98 -12.05 2.38
CA GLU A 131 -2.64 -13.12 3.12
C GLU A 131 -2.78 -12.74 4.60
N THR A 132 -3.93 -13.00 5.22
CA THR A 132 -4.20 -12.81 6.67
C THR A 132 -3.75 -11.47 7.29
N SER A 133 -3.59 -10.44 6.46
CA SER A 133 -2.91 -9.18 6.78
C SER A 133 -3.85 -7.98 6.83
N GLN A 134 -3.42 -6.87 7.46
CA GLN A 134 -4.14 -5.59 7.38
C GLN A 134 -3.42 -4.62 6.44
N VAL A 135 -4.14 -4.14 5.44
CA VAL A 135 -3.60 -3.26 4.40
C VAL A 135 -4.37 -1.95 4.39
N PHE A 136 -3.65 -0.84 4.44
CA PHE A 136 -4.18 0.52 4.39
C PHE A 136 -3.58 1.24 3.20
N VAL A 137 -4.44 1.75 2.32
CA VAL A 137 -4.01 2.34 1.06
C VAL A 137 -4.76 3.65 0.85
N ASP A 138 -4.03 4.75 0.72
CA ASP A 138 -4.62 6.07 0.48
C ASP A 138 -3.90 6.78 -0.66
N ASN A 139 -4.67 7.38 -1.56
CA ASN A 139 -4.19 8.16 -2.69
C ASN A 139 -3.18 7.40 -3.59
N CYS A 140 -3.39 6.09 -3.77
CA CYS A 140 -2.50 5.25 -4.57
C CYS A 140 -3.12 4.81 -5.89
N TRP A 141 -2.27 4.56 -6.88
CA TRP A 141 -2.68 4.15 -8.21
C TRP A 141 -2.03 2.82 -8.55
N PHE A 142 -2.83 1.79 -8.83
CA PHE A 142 -2.36 0.48 -9.22
C PHE A 142 -2.73 0.26 -10.68
N ILE A 143 -1.74 0.43 -11.55
CA ILE A 143 -1.92 0.25 -12.99
C ILE A 143 -1.13 -0.99 -13.42
N LYS A 144 -1.87 -1.96 -13.92
CA LYS A 144 -1.28 -3.20 -14.41
C LYS A 144 -1.26 -3.25 -15.92
N CYS A 145 -0.13 -3.65 -16.49
CA CYS A 145 0.11 -3.62 -17.93
C CYS A 145 -0.34 -4.89 -18.67
N PHE A 146 -0.47 -6.04 -18.00
CA PHE A 146 -0.85 -7.30 -18.66
C PHE A 146 -1.32 -8.39 -17.69
N GLY A 147 -2.11 -9.36 -18.17
CA GLY A 147 -2.39 -10.61 -17.47
C GLY A 147 -3.79 -10.73 -16.86
N PRO A 148 -4.22 -11.96 -16.52
CA PRO A 148 -5.62 -12.26 -16.24
C PRO A 148 -6.04 -12.03 -14.78
N VAL A 149 -5.09 -11.81 -13.87
CA VAL A 149 -5.40 -11.60 -12.44
C VAL A 149 -5.59 -10.10 -12.14
N PRO A 150 -6.46 -9.74 -11.17
CA PRO A 150 -6.64 -8.36 -10.74
C PRO A 150 -5.36 -7.74 -10.17
N PRO A 151 -5.21 -6.41 -10.15
CA PRO A 151 -4.05 -5.77 -9.54
C PRO A 151 -3.92 -5.99 -8.03
N ILE A 152 -5.05 -6.18 -7.32
CA ILE A 152 -5.05 -6.35 -5.86
C ILE A 152 -5.74 -7.66 -5.50
N CYS A 153 -5.11 -8.42 -4.62
CA CYS A 153 -5.67 -9.60 -3.97
C CYS A 153 -5.43 -9.51 -2.46
N ILE A 154 -6.49 -9.76 -1.70
CA ILE A 154 -6.39 -10.04 -0.27
C ILE A 154 -7.03 -11.40 -0.02
N ASP A 155 -6.40 -12.21 0.83
CA ASP A 155 -6.83 -13.59 1.07
C ASP A 155 -6.75 -13.96 2.55
N GLY A 156 -7.65 -14.82 2.99
CA GLY A 156 -7.72 -15.37 4.34
C GLY A 156 -8.61 -14.59 5.29
N ARG A 157 -9.15 -15.31 6.29
CA ARG A 157 -10.22 -14.81 7.19
C ARG A 157 -9.88 -13.56 8.00
N LYS A 158 -8.58 -13.28 8.18
CA LYS A 158 -8.11 -12.11 8.94
C LYS A 158 -7.72 -10.94 8.03
N ALA A 159 -7.70 -11.15 6.72
CA ALA A 159 -7.28 -10.12 5.80
C ALA A 159 -8.29 -8.98 5.72
N LYS A 160 -7.78 -7.77 5.90
CA LYS A 160 -8.56 -6.54 5.83
C LYS A 160 -7.87 -5.55 4.94
N LEU A 161 -8.62 -4.96 4.02
CA LEU A 161 -8.16 -3.91 3.13
C LEU A 161 -8.97 -2.64 3.38
N PHE A 162 -8.29 -1.52 3.57
CA PHE A 162 -8.90 -0.20 3.66
C PHE A 162 -8.33 0.66 2.54
N MET A 163 -9.16 1.05 1.58
CA MET A 163 -8.75 1.85 0.42
C MET A 163 -9.51 3.15 0.35
N ASN A 164 -8.78 4.24 0.12
CA ASN A 164 -9.33 5.58 -0.01
C ASN A 164 -8.68 6.32 -1.18
N LYS A 165 -9.48 7.03 -2.01
CA LYS A 165 -8.98 7.89 -3.11
C LYS A 165 -8.02 7.19 -4.08
N CYS A 166 -8.18 5.88 -4.29
CA CYS A 166 -7.28 5.10 -5.12
C CYS A 166 -7.80 4.91 -6.54
N VAL A 167 -6.89 4.59 -7.46
CA VAL A 167 -7.21 4.14 -8.81
C VAL A 167 -6.69 2.71 -8.97
N VAL A 168 -7.52 1.81 -9.48
CA VAL A 168 -7.10 0.44 -9.81
C VAL A 168 -7.51 0.12 -11.23
N ALA A 169 -6.55 -0.25 -12.07
CA ALA A 169 -6.79 -0.57 -13.47
C ALA A 169 -5.87 -1.71 -13.96
N ASN A 170 -6.35 -2.45 -14.94
CA ASN A 170 -5.56 -3.44 -15.68
C ASN A 170 -5.80 -3.24 -17.19
N ILE A 171 -4.83 -3.58 -18.03
CA ILE A 171 -4.99 -3.66 -19.49
C ILE A 171 -5.75 -4.96 -19.78
N LYS A 172 -7.08 -4.87 -20.01
CA LYS A 172 -8.12 -5.90 -20.28
C LYS A 172 -9.15 -6.06 -19.13
N ASN A 173 -10.14 -6.94 -19.35
CA ASN A 173 -11.24 -7.33 -18.44
C ASN A 173 -10.77 -8.08 -17.18
N ALA A 174 -9.73 -7.59 -16.51
CA ALA A 174 -9.17 -8.18 -15.29
C ALA A 174 -8.69 -7.08 -14.34
N GLY A 175 -9.33 -5.90 -14.36
CA GLY A 175 -9.19 -4.90 -13.33
C GLY A 175 -10.00 -5.27 -12.07
N GLY A 176 -9.83 -4.50 -11.00
CA GLY A 176 -10.57 -4.66 -9.76
C GLY A 176 -9.73 -5.22 -8.61
N ILE A 177 -10.42 -5.72 -7.59
CA ILE A 177 -9.86 -6.22 -6.33
C ILE A 177 -10.46 -7.61 -6.09
N LEU A 178 -9.62 -8.60 -5.83
CA LEU A 178 -10.02 -9.92 -5.34
C LEU A 178 -9.94 -9.93 -3.82
N ALA A 179 -11.05 -10.31 -3.17
CA ALA A 179 -11.13 -10.54 -1.73
C ALA A 179 -11.62 -11.98 -1.53
N ASP A 180 -10.72 -12.87 -1.13
CA ASP A 180 -10.99 -14.31 -0.98
C ASP A 180 -11.09 -14.72 0.50
N ILE A 181 -11.67 -15.89 0.76
CA ILE A 181 -11.74 -16.57 2.07
C ILE A 181 -12.12 -15.63 3.24
N ASP A 182 -13.35 -15.13 3.24
CA ASP A 182 -13.93 -14.24 4.27
C ASP A 182 -13.13 -12.94 4.55
N SER A 183 -12.20 -12.56 3.67
CA SER A 183 -11.50 -11.27 3.76
C SER A 183 -12.46 -10.11 3.55
N ILE A 184 -12.10 -8.95 4.10
CA ILE A 184 -12.99 -7.77 4.09
C ILE A 184 -12.27 -6.57 3.47
N ALA A 185 -12.85 -6.01 2.41
CA ALA A 185 -12.39 -4.76 1.81
C ALA A 185 -13.36 -3.60 2.08
N TYR A 186 -12.85 -2.51 2.63
CA TYR A 186 -13.52 -1.23 2.81
C TYR A 186 -12.99 -0.25 1.78
N ILE A 187 -13.77 0.03 0.74
CA ILE A 187 -13.35 0.85 -0.41
C ILE A 187 -14.16 2.13 -0.43
N LYS A 188 -13.48 3.28 -0.41
CA LYS A 188 -14.10 4.61 -0.43
C LYS A 188 -13.41 5.53 -1.45
N ASP A 189 -14.20 6.32 -2.18
CA ASP A 189 -13.70 7.32 -3.14
C ASP A 189 -12.70 6.78 -4.18
N CYS A 190 -12.76 5.48 -4.49
CA CYS A 190 -11.86 4.82 -5.42
C CYS A 190 -12.47 4.68 -6.81
N LYS A 191 -11.63 4.69 -7.85
CA LYS A 191 -12.03 4.41 -9.24
C LYS A 191 -11.44 3.07 -9.68
N LEU A 192 -12.30 2.15 -10.07
CA LEU A 192 -11.93 0.84 -10.59
C LEU A 192 -12.23 0.81 -12.09
N TYR A 193 -11.22 0.52 -12.91
CA TYR A 193 -11.33 0.50 -14.37
C TYR A 193 -11.08 -0.90 -14.93
N ASN A 194 -11.67 -1.17 -16.11
CA ASN A 194 -11.49 -2.41 -16.87
C ASN A 194 -11.81 -3.68 -16.04
N ILE A 195 -12.83 -3.59 -15.19
CA ILE A 195 -13.29 -4.68 -14.33
C ILE A 195 -13.83 -5.82 -15.20
N GLY A 196 -13.32 -7.02 -15.00
CA GLY A 196 -13.82 -8.24 -15.65
C GLY A 196 -15.10 -8.78 -15.05
N VAL A 197 -15.74 -9.72 -15.73
CA VAL A 197 -16.77 -10.57 -15.14
C VAL A 197 -16.10 -11.59 -14.22
N THR A 198 -15.69 -11.14 -13.04
CA THR A 198 -15.25 -12.00 -11.93
C THR A 198 -16.07 -11.58 -10.72
N ASP A 199 -16.53 -12.54 -9.92
CA ASP A 199 -17.53 -12.44 -8.84
C ASP A 199 -17.29 -11.31 -7.82
N VAL A 200 -17.54 -10.04 -8.20
CA VAL A 200 -17.50 -8.92 -7.26
C VAL A 200 -18.87 -8.80 -6.60
N LYS A 201 -19.03 -9.40 -5.41
CA LYS A 201 -20.13 -9.05 -4.51
C LYS A 201 -19.81 -7.71 -3.85
N TYR A 202 -20.32 -6.62 -4.43
CA TYR A 202 -20.40 -5.34 -3.73
C TYR A 202 -21.51 -5.41 -2.67
N ILE A 203 -21.15 -5.28 -1.39
CA ILE A 203 -22.13 -4.94 -0.35
C ILE A 203 -22.02 -3.43 -0.14
N PHE A 204 -22.86 -2.66 -0.82
CA PHE A 204 -23.09 -1.27 -0.47
C PHE A 204 -23.99 -1.25 0.78
N LYS A 205 -23.51 -0.66 1.88
CA LYS A 205 -24.33 -0.29 3.03
C LYS A 205 -24.53 1.22 3.04
#